data_AF-A0A7V2Y5W5-F1
#
_entry.id   AF-A0A7V2Y5W5-F1
#
_cell.length_a   1.000
_cell.length_b   1.000
_cell.length_c   1.000
_cell.angle_alpha   90.00
_cell.angle_beta   90.00
_cell.angle_gamma   90.00
#
_symmetry.space_group_name_H-M   'P 1'
#
loop_
_entity.id
_entity.type
_entity.pdbx_description
1 polymer ?
#
loop_
_entity_poly.entity_id
_entity_poly.type
_entity_poly.pdbx_seq_one_letter_code
_entity_poly.pdbx_strand_id
1 'polypeptide(L)'
;MITLNARRTWLWLLSAVACVAAGCAPAPPRETRVVIASSPEQDADVMIGDMPQGKTPVTLVNPPPGEAVAVLTRENFERTSKTIVFPERGEERIVIDMRPLRGYLTVESTPPGAQVFLDGREHLGNTPMTNKEIPIGKHTYEVRLDNYRTATGEIEVKEDYRYQFAHILVPKNAQLAVVTRPSGAKLWLNGELLPQPSPAKFDVAPGEYILALYVKGYDKLEQPVVLGPNETKTLELVLKEGKAPEGMVLVPGGPFIMGLNGASPDEKPQRTIDLPAFYMDQYEVTNAEFKSVFPDHVFADDAKDKPVTGVSFIQASSYAKAVGKRLPTEEEWEKAARGTDGREYPWGMEFVPENCNSGSEGVIRVGRCRMGVSPFKCYDMAGNAYEWTASWYQAYPGNPDVTKDYGQQFRVLRGGSYKSDRFGVRCARRHYDHMESRQADYGFRCAKDVE
;
A
#
# COMPACT_ATOMS: atom_id res chain seq x y z
N MET A 1 -44.89 60.46 2.29
CA MET A 1 -43.45 60.24 2.02
C MET A 1 -43.18 60.83 0.64
N ILE A 2 -42.51 61.99 0.57
CA ILE A 2 -41.05 62.07 0.28
C ILE A 2 -40.78 61.43 -1.09
N THR A 3 -40.31 62.06 -2.17
CA THR A 3 -39.86 63.42 -2.51
C THR A 3 -39.66 63.45 -4.04
N LEU A 4 -39.87 64.62 -4.68
CA LEU A 4 -39.17 65.24 -5.83
C LEU A 4 -38.92 64.47 -7.16
N ASN A 5 -38.98 65.06 -8.36
CA ASN A 5 -39.35 66.40 -8.82
C ASN A 5 -39.56 66.35 -10.34
N ALA A 6 -40.55 67.06 -10.88
CA ALA A 6 -40.76 67.22 -12.32
C ALA A 6 -41.08 68.69 -12.65
N ARG A 7 -40.65 69.10 -13.86
CA ARG A 7 -41.05 70.26 -14.68
C ARG A 7 -40.26 71.58 -14.53
N ARG A 8 -39.69 72.01 -15.68
CA ARG A 8 -40.00 73.23 -16.48
C ARG A 8 -40.58 74.41 -15.66
N THR A 9 -40.12 75.65 -15.71
CA THR A 9 -39.63 76.53 -16.80
C THR A 9 -39.39 77.92 -16.18
N TRP A 10 -38.30 78.65 -16.43
CA TRP A 10 -38.20 80.12 -16.31
C TRP A 10 -37.16 80.62 -17.34
N LEU A 11 -37.48 81.43 -18.36
CA LEU A 11 -37.84 82.85 -18.44
C LEU A 11 -36.63 83.78 -18.73
N TRP A 12 -36.77 84.53 -19.83
CA TRP A 12 -36.14 85.80 -20.26
C TRP A 12 -34.74 85.88 -20.91
N LEU A 13 -34.83 86.34 -22.17
CA LEU A 13 -33.86 87.06 -22.98
C LEU A 13 -33.24 88.27 -22.27
N LEU A 14 -31.93 88.44 -22.43
CA LEU A 14 -31.30 89.75 -22.60
C LEU A 14 -30.02 89.60 -23.43
N SER A 15 -30.05 90.21 -24.60
CA SER A 15 -29.00 90.33 -25.60
C SER A 15 -27.93 91.33 -25.18
N ALA A 16 -26.65 90.95 -25.29
CA ALA A 16 -25.54 91.87 -25.39
C ALA A 16 -24.58 91.37 -26.49
N VAL A 17 -24.48 92.16 -27.54
CA VAL A 17 -23.54 92.01 -28.66
C VAL A 17 -22.17 92.50 -28.19
N ALA A 18 -21.14 91.66 -28.32
CA ALA A 18 -19.75 92.08 -28.35
C ALA A 18 -19.07 91.42 -29.55
N CYS A 19 -18.63 92.25 -30.49
CA CYS A 19 -17.98 91.83 -31.73
C CYS A 19 -16.46 91.69 -31.55
N VAL A 20 -15.96 90.55 -32.01
CA VAL A 20 -14.69 90.30 -32.73
C VAL A 20 -13.37 90.52 -32.00
N ALA A 21 -12.64 89.42 -31.76
CA ALA A 21 -11.36 89.07 -32.42
C ALA A 21 -10.56 88.07 -31.56
N ALA A 22 -10.70 86.77 -31.83
CA ALA A 22 -9.70 85.78 -31.45
C ALA A 22 -9.68 84.71 -32.53
N GLY A 23 -8.56 84.63 -33.25
CA GLY A 23 -8.40 83.81 -34.43
C GLY A 23 -8.73 82.34 -34.16
N CYS A 24 -9.40 81.72 -35.13
CA CYS A 24 -9.26 80.28 -35.30
C CYS A 24 -7.79 80.00 -35.58
N ALA A 25 -7.02 79.63 -34.54
CA ALA A 25 -5.88 78.78 -34.79
C ALA A 25 -6.42 77.55 -35.54
N PRO A 26 -5.85 77.16 -36.69
CA PRO A 26 -6.25 75.90 -37.31
C PRO A 26 -6.07 74.83 -36.24
N ALA A 27 -7.09 73.97 -36.07
CA ALA A 27 -6.90 72.75 -35.28
C ALA A 27 -5.59 72.11 -35.75
N PRO A 28 -4.69 71.68 -34.84
CA PRO A 28 -3.43 71.06 -35.26
C PRO A 28 -3.77 69.98 -36.30
N PRO A 29 -2.98 69.85 -37.39
CA PRO A 29 -3.25 68.84 -38.41
C PRO A 29 -3.49 67.52 -37.67
N ARG A 30 -4.66 66.91 -37.86
CA ARG A 30 -4.99 65.66 -37.18
C ARG A 30 -3.94 64.65 -37.61
N GLU A 31 -3.03 64.31 -36.68
CA GLU A 31 -1.97 63.35 -36.94
C GLU A 31 -2.58 62.03 -37.36
N THR A 32 -2.11 61.48 -38.48
CA THR A 32 -2.42 60.10 -38.86
C THR A 32 -1.37 59.20 -38.22
N ARG A 33 -1.78 58.13 -37.53
CA ARG A 33 -0.84 57.18 -36.92
C ARG A 33 -1.14 55.76 -37.39
N VAL A 34 -0.16 55.11 -38.00
CA VAL A 34 -0.31 53.73 -38.47
C VAL A 34 0.70 52.85 -37.75
N VAL A 35 0.21 51.85 -37.02
CA VAL A 35 1.04 50.87 -36.33
C VAL A 35 1.13 49.62 -37.21
N ILE A 36 2.33 49.30 -37.69
CA ILE A 36 2.59 48.03 -38.37
C ILE A 36 3.10 47.05 -37.32
N ALA A 37 2.37 45.95 -37.14
CA ALA A 37 2.70 44.87 -36.22
C ALA A 37 2.77 43.52 -36.97
N SER A 38 3.45 42.55 -36.37
CA SER A 38 3.55 41.18 -36.87
C SER A 38 2.63 40.23 -36.08
N SER A 39 2.22 39.14 -36.72
CA SER A 39 1.54 38.00 -36.09
C SER A 39 2.27 36.71 -36.49
N PRO A 40 2.87 35.97 -35.55
CA PRO A 40 3.01 36.30 -34.13
C PRO A 40 3.79 37.60 -33.91
N GLU A 41 3.58 38.26 -32.76
CA GLU A 41 4.31 39.47 -32.41
C GLU A 41 5.80 39.14 -32.23
N GLN A 42 6.62 39.72 -33.09
CA GLN A 42 8.04 39.46 -33.24
C GLN A 42 8.73 40.77 -33.60
N ASP A 43 9.96 41.01 -33.16
CA ASP A 43 10.77 42.18 -33.54
C ASP A 43 11.28 42.08 -34.99
N ALA A 44 10.37 41.99 -35.97
CA ALA A 44 10.66 41.85 -37.39
C ALA A 44 11.02 43.20 -38.02
N ASP A 45 12.04 43.24 -38.86
CA ASP A 45 12.42 44.44 -39.59
C ASP A 45 11.35 44.79 -40.63
N VAL A 46 10.93 46.07 -40.65
CA VAL A 46 9.88 46.61 -41.52
C VAL A 46 10.48 47.50 -42.58
N MET A 47 10.21 47.18 -43.84
CA MET A 47 10.53 47.99 -45.01
C MET A 47 9.23 48.46 -45.66
N ILE A 48 9.15 49.72 -46.09
CA ILE A 48 8.01 50.24 -46.87
C ILE A 48 8.55 50.81 -48.18
N GLY A 49 8.16 50.20 -49.30
CA GLY A 49 8.93 50.34 -50.53
C GLY A 49 10.37 49.86 -50.30
N ASP A 50 11.35 50.73 -50.56
CA ASP A 50 12.77 50.47 -50.36
C ASP A 50 13.35 51.12 -49.09
N MET A 51 12.50 51.70 -48.22
CA MET A 51 12.96 52.43 -47.03
C MET A 51 12.74 51.65 -45.73
N PRO A 52 13.78 51.45 -44.89
CA PRO A 52 13.64 50.84 -43.57
C PRO A 52 12.89 51.75 -42.61
N GLN A 53 11.95 51.18 -41.85
CA GLN A 53 11.10 51.91 -40.90
C GLN A 53 11.39 51.56 -39.44
N GLY A 54 12.05 50.44 -39.17
CA GLY A 54 12.32 49.95 -37.80
C GLY A 54 11.83 48.52 -37.61
N LYS A 55 11.49 48.14 -36.38
CA LYS A 55 11.03 46.79 -36.04
C LYS A 55 9.56 46.78 -35.61
N THR A 56 8.82 45.72 -35.92
CA THR A 56 7.44 45.58 -35.44
C THR A 56 7.39 45.38 -33.91
N PRO A 57 6.42 45.97 -33.21
CA PRO A 57 5.47 46.96 -33.71
C PRO A 57 6.16 48.34 -33.96
N VAL A 58 5.99 48.90 -35.16
CA VAL A 58 6.51 50.23 -35.53
C VAL A 58 5.35 51.19 -35.76
N THR A 59 5.45 52.40 -35.22
CA THR A 59 4.46 53.47 -35.40
C THR A 59 4.95 54.49 -36.41
N LEU A 60 4.19 54.68 -37.48
CA LEU A 60 4.42 55.70 -38.49
C LEU A 60 3.52 56.90 -38.21
N VAL A 61 4.10 58.10 -38.19
CA VAL A 61 3.37 59.35 -37.98
C VAL A 61 3.29 60.09 -39.31
N ASN A 62 2.06 60.42 -39.72
CA ASN A 62 1.71 61.06 -40.99
C ASN A 62 2.28 60.35 -42.24
N PRO A 63 2.07 59.02 -42.41
CA PRO A 63 2.48 58.35 -43.64
C PRO A 63 1.75 58.93 -44.86
N PRO A 64 2.37 58.98 -46.06
CA PRO A 64 1.71 59.44 -47.27
C PRO A 64 0.44 58.62 -47.55
N PRO A 65 -0.73 59.25 -47.76
CA PRO A 65 -1.97 58.51 -48.03
C PRO A 65 -1.89 57.80 -49.38
N GLY A 66 -2.44 56.58 -49.44
CA GLY A 66 -2.41 55.73 -50.63
C GLY A 66 -1.88 54.32 -50.36
N GLU A 67 -1.69 53.54 -51.42
CA GLU A 67 -1.18 52.17 -51.32
C GLU A 67 0.35 52.15 -51.19
N ALA A 68 0.85 51.29 -50.29
CA ALA A 68 2.27 50.98 -50.16
C ALA A 68 2.48 49.48 -49.93
N VAL A 69 3.66 48.96 -50.28
CA VAL A 69 4.02 47.58 -49.96
C VAL A 69 4.90 47.57 -48.73
N ALA A 70 4.43 46.94 -47.66
CA ALA A 70 5.22 46.65 -46.48
C ALA A 70 5.85 45.26 -46.61
N VAL A 71 7.17 45.17 -46.41
CA VAL A 71 7.93 43.91 -46.37
C VAL A 71 8.47 43.71 -44.96
N LEU A 72 8.16 42.56 -44.37
CA LEU A 72 8.68 42.14 -43.09
C LEU A 72 9.73 41.03 -43.29
N THR A 73 10.86 41.19 -42.61
CA THR A 73 11.93 40.18 -42.56
C THR A 73 12.30 39.89 -41.12
N ARG A 74 12.42 38.61 -40.79
CA ARG A 74 12.90 38.13 -39.49
C ARG A 74 13.61 36.80 -39.71
N GLU A 75 14.73 36.59 -39.02
CA GLU A 75 15.39 35.28 -38.97
C GLU A 75 14.37 34.19 -38.61
N ASN A 76 14.42 33.05 -39.31
CA ASN A 76 13.49 31.92 -39.17
C ASN A 76 12.06 32.13 -39.70
N PHE A 77 11.80 33.23 -40.41
CA PHE A 77 10.51 33.50 -41.06
C PHE A 77 10.68 33.72 -42.57
N GLU A 78 9.66 33.31 -43.32
CA GLU A 78 9.50 33.65 -44.73
C GLU A 78 9.46 35.18 -44.88
N ARG A 79 10.18 35.70 -45.88
CA ARG A 79 10.07 37.10 -46.28
C ARG A 79 8.64 37.38 -46.71
N THR A 80 7.93 38.20 -45.94
CA THR A 80 6.50 38.44 -46.13
C THR A 80 6.27 39.84 -46.67
N SER A 81 5.46 39.98 -47.72
CA SER A 81 5.06 41.28 -48.27
C SER A 81 3.54 41.44 -48.25
N LYS A 82 3.04 42.62 -47.86
CA LYS A 82 1.61 42.96 -47.88
C LYS A 82 1.41 44.36 -48.43
N THR A 83 0.47 44.51 -49.36
CA THR A 83 -0.03 45.83 -49.77
C THR A 83 -0.90 46.38 -48.64
N ILE A 84 -0.54 47.56 -48.15
CA ILE A 84 -1.22 48.29 -47.09
C ILE A 84 -1.74 49.61 -47.65
N VAL A 85 -2.91 50.06 -47.19
CA VAL A 85 -3.50 51.34 -47.60
C VAL A 85 -3.39 52.29 -46.42
N PHE A 86 -2.63 53.37 -46.56
CA PHE A 86 -2.53 54.36 -45.50
C PHE A 86 -3.76 55.29 -45.51
N PRO A 87 -4.45 55.46 -44.37
CA PRO A 87 -5.64 56.28 -44.30
C PRO A 87 -5.28 57.77 -44.41
N GLU A 88 -6.19 58.58 -44.96
CA GLU A 88 -6.00 60.02 -45.05
C GLU A 88 -6.00 60.69 -43.66
N ARG A 89 -6.72 60.12 -42.68
CA ARG A 89 -6.82 60.60 -41.29
C ARG A 89 -7.14 59.45 -40.33
N GLY A 90 -6.66 59.55 -39.10
CA GLY A 90 -7.02 58.63 -38.00
C GLY A 90 -5.88 57.71 -37.56
N GLU A 91 -6.21 56.75 -36.70
CA GLU A 91 -5.25 55.75 -36.21
C GLU A 91 -5.64 54.36 -36.71
N GLU A 92 -4.68 53.63 -37.27
CA GLU A 92 -4.89 52.27 -37.78
C GLU A 92 -3.78 51.33 -37.31
N ARG A 93 -4.13 50.09 -36.96
CA ARG A 93 -3.17 49.03 -36.65
C ARG A 93 -3.28 47.95 -37.70
N ILE A 94 -2.20 47.76 -38.46
CA ILE A 94 -2.09 46.76 -39.50
C ILE A 94 -1.23 45.62 -38.98
N VAL A 95 -1.81 44.43 -38.90
CA VAL A 95 -1.10 43.22 -38.53
C VAL A 95 -0.77 42.42 -39.79
N ILE A 96 0.49 42.01 -39.92
CA ILE A 96 1.02 41.22 -41.03
C ILE A 96 1.41 39.85 -40.48
N ASP A 97 0.75 38.80 -41.00
CA ASP A 97 1.04 37.42 -40.59
C ASP A 97 2.35 36.95 -41.19
N MET A 98 3.32 36.58 -40.35
CA MET A 98 4.60 36.03 -40.78
C MET A 98 4.59 34.51 -40.64
N ARG A 99 4.98 33.81 -41.72
CA ARG A 99 5.08 32.35 -41.71
C ARG A 99 6.48 31.92 -41.29
N PRO A 100 6.65 31.10 -40.25
CA PRO A 100 7.97 30.57 -39.91
C PRO A 100 8.46 29.65 -41.02
N LEU A 101 9.77 29.71 -41.32
CA LEU A 101 10.46 28.70 -42.10
C LEU A 101 10.35 27.36 -41.38
N ARG A 102 10.38 26.26 -42.14
CA ARG A 102 10.08 24.92 -41.60
C ARG A 102 11.18 23.91 -41.91
N GLY A 103 11.35 22.98 -40.97
CA GLY A 103 12.05 21.73 -41.17
C GLY A 103 11.09 20.55 -40.94
N TYR A 104 11.59 19.33 -41.09
CA TYR A 104 10.78 18.12 -40.99
C TYR A 104 11.29 17.21 -39.88
N LEU A 105 10.37 16.68 -39.08
CA LEU A 105 10.66 15.81 -37.96
C LEU A 105 9.95 14.45 -38.11
N THR A 106 10.72 13.38 -37.99
CA THR A 106 10.24 12.00 -37.87
C THR A 106 10.60 11.47 -36.49
N VAL A 107 9.62 10.95 -35.75
CA VAL A 107 9.81 10.41 -34.39
C VAL A 107 9.20 9.02 -34.30
N GLU A 108 9.98 8.08 -33.82
CA GLU A 108 9.54 6.72 -33.49
C GLU A 108 9.59 6.48 -31.98
N SER A 109 8.78 5.55 -31.48
CA SER A 109 8.93 5.08 -30.11
C SER A 109 8.63 3.59 -29.97
N THR A 110 9.23 2.97 -28.96
CA THR A 110 8.96 1.61 -28.52
C THR A 110 8.54 1.63 -27.06
N PRO A 111 7.29 1.27 -26.71
CA PRO A 111 6.20 0.88 -27.62
C PRO A 111 5.63 2.07 -28.40
N PRO A 112 5.01 1.83 -29.58
CA PRO A 112 4.45 2.89 -30.43
C PRO A 112 3.21 3.54 -29.82
N GLY A 113 2.74 4.63 -30.43
CA GLY A 113 1.54 5.35 -30.01
C GLY A 113 1.80 6.48 -29.00
N ALA A 114 3.05 6.69 -28.60
CA ALA A 114 3.43 7.80 -27.71
C ALA A 114 3.14 9.16 -28.35
N GLN A 115 2.57 10.07 -27.57
CA GLN A 115 2.30 11.46 -27.96
C GLN A 115 3.60 12.27 -27.99
N VAL A 116 3.81 13.03 -29.05
CA VAL A 116 4.97 13.91 -29.22
C VAL A 116 4.54 15.35 -29.00
N PHE A 117 5.22 16.05 -28.10
CA PHE A 117 5.01 17.46 -27.81
C PHE A 117 6.26 18.28 -28.17
N LEU A 118 6.05 19.50 -28.66
CA LEU A 118 7.09 20.51 -28.87
C LEU A 118 6.87 21.66 -27.90
N ASP A 119 7.96 22.17 -27.32
CA ASP A 119 7.99 23.33 -26.43
C ASP A 119 6.95 23.28 -25.30
N GLY A 120 6.76 22.08 -24.75
CA GLY A 120 5.92 21.78 -23.60
C GLY A 120 4.40 21.84 -23.80
N ARG A 121 3.90 22.36 -24.94
CA ARG A 121 2.45 22.61 -25.15
C ARG A 121 1.90 22.16 -26.50
N GLU A 122 2.69 22.18 -27.56
CA GLU A 122 2.19 21.86 -28.89
C GLU A 122 2.20 20.36 -29.12
N HIS A 123 1.02 19.73 -29.22
CA HIS A 123 0.89 18.31 -29.58
C HIS A 123 1.08 18.14 -31.08
N LEU A 124 2.17 17.50 -31.49
CA LEU A 124 2.51 17.31 -32.90
C LEU A 124 1.82 16.10 -33.52
N GLY A 125 1.58 15.05 -32.73
CA GLY A 125 0.99 13.78 -33.15
C GLY A 125 1.41 12.61 -32.27
N ASN A 126 1.22 11.39 -32.76
CA ASN A 126 1.61 10.15 -32.07
C ASN A 126 2.65 9.39 -32.91
N THR A 127 3.54 8.66 -32.25
CA THR A 127 4.55 7.83 -32.91
C THR A 127 3.95 6.54 -33.51
N PRO A 128 4.47 6.05 -34.64
CA PRO A 128 5.46 6.70 -35.49
C PRO A 128 4.86 7.93 -36.19
N MET A 129 5.58 9.06 -36.10
CA MET A 129 5.24 10.31 -36.77
C MET A 129 6.28 10.53 -37.86
N THR A 130 5.88 10.81 -39.09
CA THR A 130 6.79 10.93 -40.24
C THR A 130 6.68 12.30 -40.89
N ASN A 131 7.83 12.93 -41.17
CA ASN A 131 7.96 14.21 -41.88
C ASN A 131 6.99 15.30 -41.38
N LYS A 132 6.78 15.40 -40.06
CA LYS A 132 5.98 16.47 -39.48
C LYS A 132 6.72 17.79 -39.64
N GLU A 133 6.10 18.75 -40.29
CA GLU A 133 6.62 20.10 -40.39
C GLU A 133 6.63 20.80 -39.02
N ILE A 134 7.76 21.37 -38.64
CA ILE A 134 7.94 22.18 -37.43
C ILE A 134 8.76 23.45 -37.74
N PRO A 135 8.57 24.55 -36.98
CA PRO A 135 9.36 25.77 -37.15
C PRO A 135 10.87 25.51 -37.05
N ILE A 136 11.68 26.32 -37.74
CA ILE A 136 13.14 26.28 -37.56
C ILE A 136 13.57 27.01 -36.28
N GLY A 137 14.72 26.63 -35.73
CA GLY A 137 15.23 27.15 -34.47
C GLY A 137 15.39 26.07 -33.40
N LYS A 138 15.66 26.50 -32.16
CA LYS A 138 15.84 25.59 -31.02
C LYS A 138 14.49 25.25 -30.40
N HIS A 139 14.24 23.96 -30.25
CA HIS A 139 13.03 23.42 -29.66
C HIS A 139 13.36 22.38 -28.61
N THR A 140 12.51 22.29 -27.60
CA THR A 140 12.46 21.16 -26.69
C THR A 140 11.35 20.21 -27.14
N TYR A 141 11.54 18.92 -26.93
CA TYR A 141 10.49 17.95 -27.22
C TYR A 141 10.24 17.03 -26.03
N GLU A 142 9.02 16.51 -25.96
CA GLU A 142 8.63 15.47 -25.01
C GLU A 142 7.91 14.32 -25.75
N VAL A 143 8.26 13.08 -25.41
CA VAL A 143 7.57 11.88 -25.88
C VAL A 143 6.89 11.23 -24.67
N ARG A 144 5.56 11.29 -24.64
CA ARG A 144 4.72 10.88 -23.52
C ARG A 144 3.89 9.66 -23.91
N LEU A 145 3.91 8.63 -23.05
CA LEU A 145 3.00 7.49 -23.16
C LEU A 145 2.52 7.11 -21.77
N ASP A 146 1.22 6.81 -21.65
CA ASP A 146 0.61 6.44 -20.38
C ASP A 146 1.34 5.25 -19.76
N ASN A 147 1.59 5.32 -18.45
CA ASN A 147 2.34 4.32 -17.68
C ASN A 147 3.84 4.19 -18.01
N TYR A 148 4.38 5.03 -18.90
CA TYR A 148 5.82 5.15 -19.17
C TYR A 148 6.37 6.48 -18.65
N ARG A 149 7.70 6.55 -18.47
CA ARG A 149 8.40 7.80 -18.16
C ARG A 149 8.47 8.67 -19.41
N THR A 150 8.24 9.97 -19.24
CA THR A 150 8.39 10.95 -20.32
C THR A 150 9.85 11.00 -20.77
N ALA A 151 10.09 10.81 -22.06
CA ALA A 151 11.39 11.08 -22.65
C ALA A 151 11.44 12.54 -23.12
N THR A 152 12.55 13.23 -22.88
CA THR A 152 12.72 14.65 -23.25
C THR A 152 14.04 14.85 -23.99
N GLY A 153 14.11 15.93 -24.77
CA GLY A 153 15.35 16.34 -25.41
C GLY A 153 15.24 17.69 -26.11
N GLU A 154 16.33 18.07 -26.76
CA GLU A 154 16.44 19.33 -27.50
C GLU A 154 16.81 19.06 -28.95
N ILE A 155 16.36 19.93 -29.84
CA ILE A 155 16.64 19.87 -31.27
C ILE A 155 16.78 21.29 -31.83
N GLU A 156 17.78 21.50 -32.69
CA GLU A 156 17.94 22.74 -33.44
C GLU A 156 17.61 22.47 -34.90
N VAL A 157 16.42 22.90 -35.31
CA VAL A 157 15.81 22.62 -36.61
C VAL A 157 16.31 23.62 -37.65
N LYS A 158 16.72 23.12 -38.81
CA LYS A 158 17.16 23.90 -39.97
C LYS A 158 16.15 23.80 -41.12
N GLU A 159 16.14 24.82 -41.98
CA GLU A 159 15.28 24.91 -43.16
C GLU A 159 15.46 23.69 -44.07
N ASP A 160 14.33 23.10 -44.50
CA ASP A 160 14.25 21.93 -45.39
C ASP A 160 15.03 20.67 -44.94
N TYR A 161 15.57 20.66 -43.72
CA TYR A 161 16.30 19.52 -43.18
C TYR A 161 15.34 18.50 -42.55
N ARG A 162 15.69 17.21 -42.64
CA ARG A 162 14.91 16.10 -42.10
C ARG A 162 15.60 15.49 -40.89
N TYR A 163 15.02 15.67 -39.71
CA TYR A 163 15.49 15.09 -38.46
C TYR A 163 14.74 13.80 -38.16
N GLN A 164 15.46 12.82 -37.64
CA GLN A 164 14.88 11.53 -37.24
C GLN A 164 15.52 11.04 -35.94
N PHE A 165 14.70 10.62 -35.00
CA PHE A 165 15.13 9.91 -33.79
C PHE A 165 14.06 8.93 -33.29
N ALA A 166 14.49 7.98 -32.47
CA ALA A 166 13.65 6.96 -31.87
C ALA A 166 13.86 6.89 -30.35
N HIS A 167 12.79 6.69 -29.59
CA HIS A 167 12.84 6.52 -28.13
C HIS A 167 12.37 5.13 -27.70
N ILE A 168 13.18 4.43 -26.91
CA ILE A 168 12.73 3.26 -26.15
C ILE A 168 12.22 3.77 -24.81
N LEU A 169 10.90 3.76 -24.62
CA LEU A 169 10.27 4.32 -23.44
C LEU A 169 10.44 3.38 -22.25
N VAL A 170 10.86 3.95 -21.12
CA VAL A 170 11.05 3.20 -19.88
C VAL A 170 9.71 3.11 -19.14
N PRO A 171 9.16 1.91 -18.89
CA PRO A 171 7.91 1.77 -18.17
C PRO A 171 8.07 2.23 -16.72
N LYS A 172 6.99 2.75 -16.12
CA LYS A 172 6.94 2.99 -14.68
C LYS A 172 6.85 1.65 -13.95
N ASN A 173 7.49 1.57 -12.79
CA ASN A 173 7.43 0.38 -11.95
C ASN A 173 5.97 0.05 -11.57
N ALA A 174 5.68 -1.24 -11.50
CA ALA A 174 4.50 -1.78 -10.89
C ALA A 174 4.69 -1.85 -9.36
N GLN A 175 3.60 -2.08 -8.65
CA GLN A 175 3.57 -2.22 -7.22
C GLN A 175 2.90 -3.55 -6.85
N LEU A 176 3.66 -4.45 -6.25
CA LEU A 176 3.19 -5.77 -5.82
C LEU A 176 3.00 -5.77 -4.30
N ALA A 177 1.77 -6.00 -3.84
CA ALA A 177 1.46 -6.29 -2.45
C ALA A 177 1.14 -7.77 -2.27
N VAL A 178 1.77 -8.43 -1.31
CA VAL A 178 1.55 -9.85 -1.00
C VAL A 178 1.13 -9.98 0.46
N VAL A 179 -0.07 -10.53 0.67
CA VAL A 179 -0.64 -10.83 1.99
C VAL A 179 -0.86 -12.34 2.05
N THR A 180 -0.39 -12.99 3.11
CA THR A 180 -0.58 -14.44 3.27
C THR A 180 -1.32 -14.78 4.54
N ARG A 181 -1.98 -15.96 4.54
CA ARG A 181 -2.52 -16.60 5.74
C ARG A 181 -1.89 -18.00 5.89
N PRO A 182 -1.11 -18.25 6.95
CA PRO A 182 -0.69 -17.29 7.98
C PRO A 182 0.24 -16.21 7.42
N SER A 183 0.39 -15.10 8.14
CA SER A 183 1.35 -14.04 7.82
C SER A 183 2.79 -14.48 8.16
N GLY A 184 3.77 -13.67 7.78
CA GLY A 184 5.18 -13.94 8.03
C GLY A 184 5.83 -14.86 6.98
N ALA A 185 5.20 -15.03 5.82
CA ALA A 185 5.77 -15.83 4.73
C ALA A 185 7.03 -15.16 4.19
N LYS A 186 8.11 -15.92 4.11
CA LYS A 186 9.26 -15.54 3.30
C LYS A 186 8.83 -15.54 1.84
N LEU A 187 9.23 -14.51 1.10
CA LEU A 187 8.82 -14.29 -0.27
C LEU A 187 10.06 -14.31 -1.16
N TRP A 188 9.97 -14.98 -2.31
CA TRP A 188 10.99 -14.93 -3.35
C TRP A 188 10.34 -14.53 -4.66
N LEU A 189 11.02 -13.67 -5.41
CA LEU A 189 10.61 -13.29 -6.76
C LEU A 189 11.70 -13.73 -7.74
N ASN A 190 11.37 -14.64 -8.66
CA ASN A 190 12.35 -15.29 -9.55
C ASN A 190 13.53 -15.95 -8.81
N GLY A 191 13.29 -16.45 -7.60
CA GLY A 191 14.30 -17.10 -6.76
C GLY A 191 15.11 -16.14 -5.87
N GLU A 192 14.95 -14.82 -6.01
CA GLU A 192 15.60 -13.83 -5.14
C GLU A 192 14.74 -13.57 -3.89
N LEU A 193 15.35 -13.70 -2.70
CA LEU A 193 14.66 -13.47 -1.43
C LEU A 193 14.33 -11.99 -1.27
N LEU A 194 13.06 -11.67 -1.05
CA LEU A 194 12.60 -10.32 -0.77
C LEU A 194 12.90 -9.92 0.69
N PRO A 195 13.15 -8.61 0.94
CA PRO A 195 13.66 -8.14 2.24
C PRO A 195 12.65 -8.21 3.38
N GLN A 196 11.36 -8.25 3.07
CA GLN A 196 10.29 -8.26 4.06
C GLN A 196 9.38 -9.49 3.86
N PRO A 197 9.03 -10.22 4.92
CA PRO A 197 8.02 -11.27 4.84
C PRO A 197 6.62 -10.68 4.70
N SER A 198 5.63 -11.48 4.31
CA SER A 198 4.24 -11.04 4.20
C SER A 198 3.67 -10.56 5.57
N PRO A 199 2.75 -9.59 5.59
CA PRO A 199 2.34 -8.74 4.47
C PRO A 199 3.47 -7.80 4.05
N ALA A 200 3.71 -7.70 2.74
CA ALA A 200 4.76 -6.84 2.20
C ALA A 200 4.34 -6.21 0.89
N LYS A 201 5.00 -5.10 0.56
CA LYS A 201 4.70 -4.27 -0.61
C LYS A 201 6.00 -3.80 -1.25
N PHE A 202 6.11 -3.99 -2.56
CA PHE A 202 7.35 -3.77 -3.30
C PHE A 202 7.07 -3.03 -4.61
N ASP A 203 7.96 -2.10 -4.98
CA ASP A 203 8.00 -1.56 -6.32
C ASP A 203 8.86 -2.47 -7.20
N VAL A 204 8.27 -3.00 -8.26
CA VAL A 204 8.87 -4.02 -9.12
C VAL A 204 8.80 -3.54 -10.57
N ALA A 205 9.81 -3.84 -11.39
CA ALA A 205 9.68 -3.59 -12.82
C ALA A 205 8.47 -4.36 -13.38
N PRO A 206 7.82 -3.88 -14.45
CA PRO A 206 6.82 -4.68 -15.15
C PRO A 206 7.47 -5.91 -15.78
N GLY A 207 6.74 -7.03 -15.81
CA GLY A 207 7.24 -8.28 -16.33
C GLY A 207 6.49 -9.50 -15.80
N GLU A 208 7.00 -10.66 -16.15
CA GLU A 208 6.53 -11.95 -15.66
C GLU A 208 7.48 -12.46 -14.57
N TYR A 209 6.90 -12.92 -13.47
CA TYR A 209 7.62 -13.36 -12.30
C TYR A 209 7.09 -14.69 -11.80
N ILE A 210 7.97 -15.50 -11.21
CA ILE A 210 7.58 -16.61 -10.33
C ILE A 210 7.67 -16.10 -8.89
N LEU A 211 6.51 -16.00 -8.25
CA LEU A 211 6.42 -15.71 -6.82
C LEU A 211 6.41 -17.04 -6.06
N ALA A 212 7.44 -17.27 -5.26
CA ALA A 212 7.51 -18.38 -4.32
C ALA A 212 7.34 -17.88 -2.89
N LEU A 213 6.66 -18.66 -2.06
CA LEU A 213 6.42 -18.29 -0.67
C LEU A 213 6.40 -19.49 0.26
N TYR A 214 6.90 -19.27 1.47
CA TYR A 214 7.10 -20.30 2.47
C TYR A 214 6.91 -19.75 3.88
N VAL A 215 6.10 -20.45 4.67
CA VAL A 215 6.01 -20.31 6.13
C VAL A 215 6.33 -21.68 6.72
N LYS A 216 7.10 -21.69 7.81
CA LYS A 216 7.44 -22.91 8.53
C LYS A 216 6.16 -23.66 8.95
N GLY A 217 6.05 -24.94 8.56
CA GLY A 217 4.88 -25.79 8.81
C GLY A 217 3.84 -25.81 7.69
N TYR A 218 4.09 -25.08 6.59
CA TYR A 218 3.19 -25.00 5.44
C TYR A 218 3.90 -25.47 4.17
N ASP A 219 3.11 -25.99 3.22
CA ASP A 219 3.61 -26.32 1.89
C ASP A 219 4.13 -25.07 1.19
N LYS A 220 5.26 -25.21 0.48
CA LYS A 220 5.76 -24.14 -0.39
C LYS A 220 4.75 -23.88 -1.50
N LEU A 221 4.40 -22.62 -1.71
CA LEU A 221 3.58 -22.21 -2.86
C LEU A 221 4.48 -21.51 -3.88
N GLU A 222 4.32 -21.87 -5.15
CA GLU A 222 4.92 -21.16 -6.28
C GLU A 222 3.83 -20.84 -7.30
N GLN A 223 3.77 -19.60 -7.78
CA GLN A 223 2.82 -19.22 -8.83
C GLN A 223 3.37 -18.11 -9.73
N PRO A 224 2.97 -18.09 -11.01
CA PRO A 224 3.30 -16.99 -11.91
C PRO A 224 2.53 -15.72 -11.54
N VAL A 225 3.19 -14.57 -11.68
CA VAL A 225 2.64 -13.23 -11.47
C VAL A 225 3.08 -12.36 -12.63
N VAL A 226 2.11 -11.85 -13.39
CA VAL A 226 2.34 -10.84 -14.43
C VAL A 226 2.05 -9.46 -13.86
N LEU A 227 2.96 -8.51 -14.07
CA LEU A 227 2.85 -7.11 -13.66
C LEU A 227 3.00 -6.18 -14.87
N GLY A 228 2.01 -5.33 -15.09
CA GLY A 228 2.00 -4.30 -16.12
C GLY A 228 2.64 -2.97 -15.67
N PRO A 229 3.00 -2.09 -16.61
CA PRO A 229 3.51 -0.75 -16.30
C PRO A 229 2.56 0.04 -15.41
N ASN A 230 3.10 0.61 -14.31
CA ASN A 230 2.32 1.40 -13.33
C ASN A 230 1.13 0.65 -12.71
N GLU A 231 1.09 -0.68 -12.78
CA GLU A 231 0.02 -1.50 -12.18
C GLU A 231 0.23 -1.61 -10.66
N THR A 232 -0.84 -1.54 -9.89
CA THR A 232 -0.85 -1.98 -8.48
C THR A 232 -1.58 -3.30 -8.39
N LYS A 233 -0.89 -4.35 -7.96
CA LYS A 233 -1.43 -5.71 -7.82
C LYS A 233 -1.32 -6.19 -6.39
N THR A 234 -2.43 -6.65 -5.82
CA THR A 234 -2.49 -7.25 -4.49
C THR A 234 -2.81 -8.73 -4.60
N LEU A 235 -1.99 -9.57 -3.97
CA LEU A 235 -2.19 -11.02 -3.88
C LEU A 235 -2.52 -11.39 -2.44
N GLU A 236 -3.71 -11.95 -2.22
CA GLU A 236 -4.11 -12.56 -0.96
C GLU A 236 -4.05 -14.07 -1.08
N LEU A 237 -3.10 -14.70 -0.39
CA LEU A 237 -2.76 -16.12 -0.57
C LEU A 237 -2.93 -16.91 0.72
N VAL A 238 -3.65 -18.02 0.65
CA VAL A 238 -3.80 -18.94 1.78
C VAL A 238 -2.87 -20.12 1.57
N LEU A 239 -1.94 -20.31 2.51
CA LEU A 239 -1.03 -21.44 2.48
C LEU A 239 -1.70 -22.69 3.04
N LYS A 240 -1.38 -23.84 2.44
CA LYS A 240 -1.84 -25.14 2.93
C LYS A 240 -0.89 -25.62 4.02
N GLU A 241 -1.46 -26.09 5.13
CA GLU A 241 -0.68 -26.74 6.19
C GLU A 241 0.06 -27.94 5.60
N GLY A 242 1.34 -28.08 5.95
CA GLY A 242 2.12 -29.26 5.60
C GLY A 242 1.64 -30.50 6.38
N LYS A 243 2.22 -31.65 6.08
CA LYS A 243 1.88 -32.90 6.78
C LYS A 243 2.36 -32.85 8.23
N ALA A 244 1.42 -32.73 9.18
CA ALA A 244 1.71 -32.81 10.61
C ALA A 244 2.10 -34.25 11.03
N PRO A 245 2.91 -34.42 12.09
CA PRO A 245 3.10 -35.72 12.74
C PRO A 245 1.77 -36.35 13.14
N GLU A 246 1.70 -37.68 13.11
CA GLU A 246 0.50 -38.42 13.51
C GLU A 246 0.06 -38.04 14.94
N GLY A 247 -1.23 -37.76 15.11
CA GLY A 247 -1.81 -37.35 16.40
C GLY A 247 -1.50 -35.91 16.83
N MET A 248 -0.80 -35.11 16.01
CA MET A 248 -0.49 -33.71 16.30
C MET A 248 -1.17 -32.74 15.33
N VAL A 249 -1.35 -31.50 15.78
CA VAL A 249 -1.91 -30.39 15.01
C VAL A 249 -0.91 -29.24 14.96
N LEU A 250 -0.90 -28.52 13.84
CA LEU A 250 -0.06 -27.34 13.67
C LEU A 250 -0.68 -26.15 14.41
N VAL A 251 0.09 -25.54 15.31
CA VAL A 251 -0.20 -24.21 15.84
C VAL A 251 0.63 -23.20 15.04
N PRO A 252 0.01 -22.34 14.21
CA PRO A 252 0.73 -21.42 13.34
C PRO A 252 1.60 -20.45 14.14
N GLY A 253 2.78 -20.11 13.61
CA GLY A 253 3.63 -19.06 14.17
C GLY A 253 2.96 -17.68 14.07
N GLY A 254 3.43 -16.72 14.87
CA GLY A 254 2.94 -15.35 14.86
C GLY A 254 2.42 -14.86 16.21
N PRO A 255 1.98 -13.59 16.27
CA PRO A 255 1.53 -12.95 17.49
C PRO A 255 0.22 -13.52 18.02
N PHE A 256 0.09 -13.61 19.34
CA PHE A 256 -1.16 -13.90 20.04
C PHE A 256 -1.27 -13.09 21.34
N ILE A 257 -2.49 -12.97 21.86
CA ILE A 257 -2.77 -12.29 23.13
C ILE A 257 -2.66 -13.33 24.27
N MET A 258 -1.67 -13.16 25.14
CA MET A 258 -1.47 -13.98 26.34
C MET A 258 -1.95 -13.25 27.59
N GLY A 259 -2.52 -13.99 28.54
CA GLY A 259 -2.95 -13.50 29.84
C GLY A 259 -4.30 -12.80 29.78
N LEU A 260 -4.70 -12.23 30.92
CA LEU A 260 -5.95 -11.50 31.08
C LEU A 260 -5.83 -10.45 32.19
N ASN A 261 -6.23 -9.21 31.89
CA ASN A 261 -6.33 -8.16 32.90
C ASN A 261 -7.64 -8.26 33.68
N GLY A 262 -7.62 -7.98 34.98
CA GLY A 262 -8.82 -7.95 35.82
C GLY A 262 -9.33 -9.32 36.29
N ALA A 263 -8.60 -10.40 36.00
CA ALA A 263 -8.85 -11.75 36.51
C ALA A 263 -7.88 -12.09 37.66
N SER A 264 -7.30 -13.31 37.69
CA SER A 264 -6.38 -13.69 38.76
C SER A 264 -5.06 -12.88 38.70
N PRO A 265 -4.45 -12.55 39.86
CA PRO A 265 -3.22 -11.76 39.95
C PRO A 265 -2.04 -12.27 39.11
N ASP A 266 -1.98 -13.57 38.88
CA ASP A 266 -0.93 -14.28 38.16
C ASP A 266 -1.14 -14.35 36.63
N GLU A 267 -2.27 -13.85 36.13
CA GLU A 267 -2.65 -13.86 34.71
C GLU A 267 -2.35 -12.55 33.98
N LYS A 268 -1.96 -11.50 34.71
CA LYS A 268 -1.69 -10.15 34.19
C LYS A 268 -0.18 -9.88 34.05
N PRO A 269 0.24 -8.87 33.26
CA PRO A 269 -0.60 -8.12 32.33
C PRO A 269 -0.94 -8.94 31.08
N GLN A 270 -2.12 -8.67 30.50
CA GLN A 270 -2.42 -9.10 29.15
C GLN A 270 -1.39 -8.49 28.19
N ARG A 271 -0.77 -9.32 27.35
CA ARG A 271 0.33 -8.91 26.47
C ARG A 271 0.31 -9.66 25.15
N THR A 272 0.82 -9.02 24.10
CA THR A 272 1.05 -9.69 22.81
C THR A 272 2.41 -10.36 22.82
N ILE A 273 2.45 -11.64 22.44
CA ILE A 273 3.68 -12.43 22.33
C ILE A 273 3.72 -13.04 20.93
N ASP A 274 4.89 -13.00 20.29
CA ASP A 274 5.14 -13.72 19.06
C ASP A 274 5.79 -15.07 19.36
N LEU A 275 5.18 -16.15 18.85
CA LEU A 275 5.69 -17.51 19.01
C LEU A 275 6.00 -18.13 17.64
N PRO A 276 7.08 -18.93 17.52
CA PRO A 276 7.30 -19.74 16.33
C PRO A 276 6.15 -20.76 16.13
N ALA A 277 6.05 -21.31 14.92
CA ALA A 277 5.15 -22.43 14.67
C ALA A 277 5.63 -23.69 15.41
N PHE A 278 4.71 -24.44 16.00
CA PHE A 278 4.98 -25.70 16.68
C PHE A 278 3.83 -26.68 16.42
N TYR A 279 4.09 -27.97 16.60
CA TYR A 279 3.06 -29.00 16.65
C TYR A 279 2.66 -29.25 18.11
N MET A 280 1.39 -29.50 18.36
CA MET A 280 0.89 -29.95 19.67
C MET A 280 0.05 -31.19 19.52
N ASP A 281 0.10 -32.09 20.50
CA ASP A 281 -0.79 -33.24 20.54
C ASP A 281 -2.25 -32.78 20.50
N GLN A 282 -3.01 -33.44 19.63
CA GLN A 282 -4.43 -33.15 19.43
C GLN A 282 -5.24 -33.39 20.72
N TYR A 283 -4.81 -34.36 21.53
CA TYR A 283 -5.43 -34.81 22.76
C TYR A 283 -4.42 -34.83 23.90
N GLU A 284 -4.90 -34.92 25.14
CA GLU A 284 -4.07 -35.31 26.29
C GLU A 284 -3.46 -36.71 26.06
N VAL A 285 -2.29 -36.99 26.63
CA VAL A 285 -1.70 -38.33 26.57
C VAL A 285 -2.61 -39.32 27.30
N THR A 286 -2.98 -40.40 26.63
CA THR A 286 -3.87 -41.42 27.17
C THR A 286 -3.14 -42.42 28.06
N ASN A 287 -3.89 -43.17 28.87
CA ASN A 287 -3.34 -44.27 29.66
C ASN A 287 -2.64 -45.35 28.80
N ALA A 288 -3.19 -45.68 27.64
CA ALA A 288 -2.60 -46.66 26.72
C ALA A 288 -1.26 -46.17 26.14
N GLU A 289 -1.21 -44.90 25.71
CA GLU A 289 0.01 -44.27 25.21
C GLU A 289 1.07 -44.20 26.30
N PHE A 290 0.73 -43.72 27.49
CA PHE A 290 1.66 -43.63 28.62
C PHE A 290 2.27 -44.99 28.99
N LYS A 291 1.45 -46.05 29.01
CA LYS A 291 1.90 -47.43 29.30
C LYS A 291 2.92 -47.96 28.29
N SER A 292 2.91 -47.48 27.05
CA SER A 292 3.91 -47.88 26.05
C SER A 292 5.34 -47.49 26.44
N VAL A 293 5.50 -46.43 27.25
CA VAL A 293 6.79 -45.96 27.78
C VAL A 293 7.01 -46.41 29.23
N PHE A 294 5.94 -46.51 30.02
CA PHE A 294 5.96 -46.97 31.41
C PHE A 294 5.16 -48.27 31.56
N PRO A 295 5.76 -49.45 31.30
CA PRO A 295 5.03 -50.72 31.28
C PRO A 295 4.33 -51.08 32.60
N ASP A 296 4.87 -50.60 33.72
CA ASP A 296 4.33 -50.80 35.07
C ASP A 296 3.11 -49.91 35.36
N HIS A 297 2.74 -49.01 34.45
CA HIS A 297 1.52 -48.21 34.58
C HIS A 297 0.27 -49.11 34.51
N VAL A 298 -0.61 -48.98 35.50
CA VAL A 298 -1.84 -49.76 35.62
C VAL A 298 -3.04 -48.84 35.55
N PHE A 299 -4.03 -49.25 34.74
CA PHE A 299 -5.29 -48.56 34.57
C PHE A 299 -6.40 -49.60 34.35
N ALA A 300 -7.65 -49.25 34.63
CA ALA A 300 -8.81 -50.11 34.38
C ALA A 300 -9.04 -50.29 32.87
N ASP A 301 -9.52 -51.44 32.42
CA ASP A 301 -9.64 -51.77 30.98
C ASP A 301 -10.45 -50.73 30.16
N ASP A 302 -11.46 -50.11 30.78
CA ASP A 302 -12.30 -49.06 30.17
C ASP A 302 -11.65 -47.67 30.16
N ALA A 303 -10.48 -47.52 30.79
CA ALA A 303 -9.76 -46.26 30.95
C ALA A 303 -8.62 -46.05 29.94
N LYS A 304 -8.40 -47.00 29.02
CA LYS A 304 -7.30 -46.96 28.04
C LYS A 304 -7.22 -45.65 27.24
N ASP A 305 -8.39 -45.09 26.87
CA ASP A 305 -8.54 -43.88 26.05
C ASP A 305 -8.88 -42.63 26.89
N LYS A 306 -8.84 -42.73 28.22
CA LYS A 306 -8.92 -41.58 29.14
C LYS A 306 -7.51 -40.99 29.30
N PRO A 307 -7.37 -39.68 29.59
CA PRO A 307 -6.06 -39.10 29.84
C PRO A 307 -5.37 -39.82 31.00
N VAL A 308 -4.05 -39.97 30.90
CA VAL A 308 -3.25 -40.39 32.04
C VAL A 308 -3.26 -39.27 33.08
N THR A 309 -3.55 -39.61 34.34
CA THR A 309 -3.50 -38.68 35.47
C THR A 309 -2.74 -39.26 36.65
N GLY A 310 -2.46 -38.44 37.67
CA GLY A 310 -1.63 -38.85 38.80
C GLY A 310 -0.15 -38.95 38.45
N VAL A 311 0.30 -38.23 37.42
CA VAL A 311 1.68 -38.23 36.95
C VAL A 311 2.41 -36.96 37.38
N SER A 312 3.68 -37.10 37.74
CA SER A 312 4.52 -35.95 38.08
C SER A 312 5.07 -35.26 36.83
N PHE A 313 5.52 -34.02 36.97
CA PHE A 313 6.21 -33.30 35.89
C PHE A 313 7.39 -34.11 35.34
N ILE A 314 8.13 -34.81 36.21
CA ILE A 314 9.28 -35.62 35.81
C ILE A 314 8.84 -36.78 34.91
N GLN A 315 7.74 -37.46 35.25
CA GLN A 315 7.20 -38.55 34.43
C GLN A 315 6.69 -38.03 33.10
N ALA A 316 5.94 -36.93 33.10
CA ALA A 316 5.42 -36.28 31.90
C ALA A 316 6.56 -35.83 30.96
N SER A 317 7.58 -35.19 31.50
CA SER A 317 8.77 -34.75 30.74
C SER A 317 9.57 -35.94 30.19
N SER A 318 9.75 -37.00 30.99
CA SER A 318 10.44 -38.22 30.57
C SER A 318 9.67 -38.95 29.47
N TYR A 319 8.34 -39.04 29.57
CA TYR A 319 7.48 -39.56 28.51
C TYR A 319 7.69 -38.78 27.22
N ALA A 320 7.52 -37.45 27.27
CA ALA A 320 7.58 -36.59 26.09
C ALA A 320 8.92 -36.77 25.37
N LYS A 321 10.03 -36.78 26.12
CA LYS A 321 11.36 -37.04 25.59
C LYS A 321 11.49 -38.42 24.95
N ALA A 322 10.96 -39.48 25.59
CA ALA A 322 11.04 -40.85 25.09
C ALA A 322 10.35 -41.03 23.73
N VAL A 323 9.26 -40.28 23.47
CA VAL A 323 8.52 -40.31 22.20
C VAL A 323 8.98 -39.25 21.20
N GLY A 324 10.15 -38.63 21.42
CA GLY A 324 10.73 -37.62 20.52
C GLY A 324 9.96 -36.29 20.47
N LYS A 325 9.29 -35.95 21.57
CA LYS A 325 8.53 -34.71 21.79
C LYS A 325 9.08 -33.96 23.01
N ARG A 326 8.39 -32.90 23.44
CA ARG A 326 8.64 -32.14 24.68
C ARG A 326 7.31 -31.74 25.34
N LEU A 327 7.34 -31.24 26.57
CA LEU A 327 6.19 -30.53 27.12
C LEU A 327 6.05 -29.15 26.44
N PRO A 328 4.83 -28.64 26.24
CA PRO A 328 4.61 -27.27 25.76
C PRO A 328 5.08 -26.27 26.83
N THR A 329 5.50 -25.07 26.43
CA THR A 329 5.57 -23.95 27.38
C THR A 329 4.16 -23.47 27.73
N GLU A 330 4.00 -22.69 28.81
CA GLU A 330 2.69 -22.13 29.16
C GLU A 330 2.16 -21.15 28.10
N GLU A 331 3.06 -20.48 27.37
CA GLU A 331 2.72 -19.61 26.24
C GLU A 331 2.17 -20.41 25.06
N GLU A 332 2.85 -21.50 24.69
CA GLU A 332 2.43 -22.39 23.62
C GLU A 332 1.08 -23.03 23.95
N TRP A 333 0.92 -23.53 25.17
CA TRP A 333 -0.32 -24.13 25.62
C TRP A 333 -1.49 -23.14 25.52
N GLU A 334 -1.32 -21.90 26.00
CA GLU A 334 -2.39 -20.91 25.97
C GLU A 334 -2.76 -20.50 24.55
N LYS A 335 -1.75 -20.26 23.68
CA LYS A 335 -1.98 -19.97 22.27
C LYS A 335 -2.75 -21.11 21.62
N ALA A 336 -2.36 -22.35 21.89
CA ALA A 336 -3.01 -23.52 21.33
C ALA A 336 -4.47 -23.68 21.80
N ALA A 337 -4.75 -23.28 23.05
CA ALA A 337 -6.08 -23.30 23.64
C ALA A 337 -7.00 -22.21 23.07
N ARG A 338 -6.52 -20.97 22.99
CA ARG A 338 -7.38 -19.79 22.73
C ARG A 338 -7.24 -19.17 21.35
N GLY A 339 -6.26 -19.56 20.55
CA GLY A 339 -5.99 -18.85 19.29
C GLY A 339 -5.32 -17.50 19.53
N THR A 340 -5.62 -16.52 18.68
CA THR A 340 -4.93 -15.21 18.66
C THR A 340 -5.79 -14.04 19.13
N ASP A 341 -7.09 -14.26 19.37
CA ASP A 341 -8.08 -13.21 19.62
C ASP A 341 -8.34 -12.90 21.10
N GLY A 342 -7.69 -13.65 22.01
CA GLY A 342 -7.87 -13.45 23.44
C GLY A 342 -9.22 -13.96 23.97
N ARG A 343 -9.87 -14.92 23.32
CA ARG A 343 -11.05 -15.61 23.88
C ARG A 343 -10.78 -16.25 25.24
N GLU A 344 -11.79 -16.34 26.10
CA GLU A 344 -11.65 -16.83 27.48
C GLU A 344 -11.64 -18.36 27.58
N TYR A 345 -12.39 -19.04 26.72
CA TYR A 345 -12.46 -20.50 26.58
C TYR A 345 -12.10 -20.91 25.14
N PRO A 346 -11.73 -22.17 24.87
CA PRO A 346 -11.30 -22.59 23.53
C PRO A 346 -12.34 -22.27 22.43
N TRP A 347 -13.62 -22.39 22.78
CA TRP A 347 -14.75 -22.15 21.87
C TRP A 347 -15.24 -20.70 21.81
N GLY A 348 -14.82 -19.81 22.71
CA GLY A 348 -15.30 -18.42 22.72
C GLY A 348 -15.19 -17.70 24.07
N MET A 349 -15.93 -16.61 24.22
CA MET A 349 -15.93 -15.79 25.44
C MET A 349 -16.79 -16.38 26.56
N GLU A 350 -17.92 -16.98 26.22
CA GLU A 350 -18.89 -17.45 27.21
C GLU A 350 -18.64 -18.90 27.60
N PHE A 351 -18.83 -19.19 28.88
CA PHE A 351 -18.75 -20.56 29.40
C PHE A 351 -19.93 -21.40 28.89
N VAL A 352 -19.63 -22.54 28.28
CA VAL A 352 -20.63 -23.53 27.82
C VAL A 352 -20.30 -24.87 28.49
N PRO A 353 -21.07 -25.31 29.50
CA PRO A 353 -20.76 -26.51 30.27
C PRO A 353 -20.57 -27.77 29.42
N GLU A 354 -21.37 -27.93 28.36
CA GLU A 354 -21.37 -29.10 27.48
C GLU A 354 -20.11 -29.21 26.61
N ASN A 355 -19.31 -28.14 26.53
CA ASN A 355 -18.09 -28.10 25.73
C ASN A 355 -16.85 -28.59 26.48
N CYS A 356 -16.95 -28.96 27.75
CA CYS A 356 -15.82 -29.45 28.52
C CYS A 356 -16.22 -30.48 29.58
N ASN A 357 -15.24 -31.18 30.12
CA ASN A 357 -15.43 -32.03 31.29
C ASN A 357 -15.00 -31.26 32.55
N SER A 358 -15.95 -30.65 33.26
CA SER A 358 -15.72 -29.76 34.40
C SER A 358 -16.81 -30.00 35.45
N GLY A 359 -16.43 -29.98 36.74
CA GLY A 359 -17.35 -30.25 37.86
C GLY A 359 -17.94 -31.68 37.87
N SER A 360 -17.21 -32.67 37.36
CA SER A 360 -17.66 -34.07 37.23
C SER A 360 -16.93 -35.02 38.19
N GLU A 361 -17.26 -36.31 38.15
CA GLU A 361 -16.68 -37.33 39.06
C GLU A 361 -15.30 -37.84 38.64
N GLY A 362 -14.93 -37.69 37.37
CA GLY A 362 -13.64 -38.19 36.87
C GLY A 362 -13.34 -37.75 35.44
N VAL A 363 -12.16 -38.16 34.97
CA VAL A 363 -11.76 -38.00 33.58
C VAL A 363 -12.63 -38.82 32.64
N ILE A 364 -12.88 -38.28 31.45
CA ILE A 364 -13.58 -38.97 30.37
C ILE A 364 -12.61 -39.26 29.23
N ARG A 365 -13.07 -40.07 28.27
CA ARG A 365 -12.32 -40.34 27.03
C ARG A 365 -11.91 -39.01 26.37
N VAL A 366 -10.65 -38.92 25.96
CA VAL A 366 -10.16 -37.76 25.20
C VAL A 366 -10.99 -37.52 23.92
N GLY A 367 -11.20 -36.27 23.58
CA GLY A 367 -11.95 -35.83 22.41
C GLY A 367 -13.47 -36.01 22.52
N ARG A 368 -13.99 -36.33 23.70
CA ARG A 368 -15.43 -36.55 23.88
C ARG A 368 -16.23 -35.25 23.76
N CYS A 369 -15.69 -34.14 24.27
CA CYS A 369 -16.30 -32.82 24.18
C CYS A 369 -15.99 -32.16 22.83
N ARG A 370 -16.63 -32.64 21.76
CA ARG A 370 -16.27 -32.25 20.37
C ARG A 370 -16.46 -30.76 20.06
N MET A 371 -17.43 -30.12 20.71
CA MET A 371 -17.72 -28.71 20.54
C MET A 371 -16.78 -27.80 21.34
N GLY A 372 -15.95 -28.38 22.22
CA GLY A 372 -14.92 -27.66 22.98
C GLY A 372 -13.56 -27.56 22.31
N VAL A 373 -13.46 -27.96 21.04
CA VAL A 373 -12.21 -27.95 20.28
C VAL A 373 -11.67 -26.52 20.15
N SER A 374 -10.35 -26.37 20.31
CA SER A 374 -9.67 -25.08 20.14
C SER A 374 -9.65 -24.61 18.68
N PRO A 375 -9.31 -23.33 18.41
CA PRO A 375 -9.13 -22.81 17.05
C PRO A 375 -8.13 -23.60 16.21
N PHE A 376 -7.18 -24.26 16.88
CA PHE A 376 -6.11 -25.04 16.26
C PHE A 376 -6.35 -26.54 16.39
N LYS A 377 -7.60 -26.97 16.59
CA LYS A 377 -8.02 -28.39 16.60
C LYS A 377 -7.48 -29.21 17.78
N CYS A 378 -7.08 -28.54 18.87
CA CYS A 378 -6.70 -29.21 20.12
C CYS A 378 -7.95 -29.45 20.96
N TYR A 379 -8.20 -30.69 21.36
CA TYR A 379 -9.34 -31.05 22.19
C TYR A 379 -8.99 -30.99 23.67
N ASP A 380 -10.02 -30.85 24.49
CA ASP A 380 -9.93 -30.92 25.95
C ASP A 380 -8.96 -29.90 26.55
N MET A 381 -8.75 -28.76 25.88
CA MET A 381 -7.95 -27.64 26.40
C MET A 381 -8.63 -26.92 27.58
N ALA A 382 -9.84 -27.32 27.94
CA ALA A 382 -10.58 -26.85 29.10
C ALA A 382 -11.18 -28.08 29.82
N GLY A 383 -10.81 -28.27 31.09
CA GLY A 383 -11.27 -29.39 31.89
C GLY A 383 -10.54 -30.70 31.58
N ASN A 384 -11.19 -31.82 31.92
CA ASN A 384 -10.65 -33.19 31.86
C ASN A 384 -9.43 -33.39 32.78
N ALA A 385 -8.21 -33.08 32.39
CA ALA A 385 -7.04 -33.10 33.27
C ALA A 385 -6.26 -31.79 33.21
N TYR A 386 -5.67 -31.40 34.36
CA TYR A 386 -4.65 -30.36 34.35
C TYR A 386 -3.43 -30.85 33.58
N GLU A 387 -2.78 -29.96 32.85
CA GLU A 387 -1.67 -30.35 31.98
C GLU A 387 -0.36 -29.69 32.37
N TRP A 388 0.64 -30.52 32.71
CA TRP A 388 1.99 -30.05 32.96
C TRP A 388 2.59 -29.31 31.75
N THR A 389 3.19 -28.16 32.01
CA THR A 389 3.96 -27.38 31.02
C THR A 389 5.44 -27.32 31.41
N ALA A 390 6.30 -27.03 30.45
CA ALA A 390 7.73 -26.82 30.65
C ALA A 390 8.05 -25.52 31.43
N SER A 391 7.09 -24.62 31.62
CA SER A 391 7.35 -23.32 32.22
C SER A 391 7.47 -23.39 33.74
N TRP A 392 8.44 -22.66 34.29
CA TRP A 392 8.51 -22.36 35.72
C TRP A 392 7.41 -21.35 36.07
N TYR A 393 6.83 -21.48 37.26
CA TYR A 393 5.84 -20.51 37.73
C TYR A 393 6.52 -19.20 38.14
N GLN A 394 6.44 -18.22 37.25
CA GLN A 394 7.02 -16.90 37.41
C GLN A 394 6.00 -15.81 37.09
N ALA A 395 6.24 -14.61 37.63
CA ALA A 395 5.50 -13.41 37.26
C ALA A 395 5.65 -13.16 35.76
N TYR A 396 4.55 -12.82 35.07
CA TYR A 396 4.67 -12.31 33.71
C TYR A 396 5.47 -11.01 33.70
N PRO A 397 6.27 -10.74 32.64
CA PRO A 397 6.99 -9.49 32.51
C PRO A 397 6.06 -8.27 32.68
N GLY A 398 6.40 -7.39 33.63
CA GLY A 398 5.60 -6.21 33.94
C GLY A 398 4.46 -6.42 34.94
N ASN A 399 4.29 -7.61 35.50
CA ASN A 399 3.35 -7.82 36.60
C ASN A 399 3.91 -7.19 37.90
N PRO A 400 3.21 -6.23 38.53
CA PRO A 400 3.69 -5.57 39.75
C PRO A 400 3.47 -6.42 41.02
N ASP A 401 2.69 -7.50 40.93
CA ASP A 401 2.38 -8.33 42.10
C ASP A 401 3.58 -9.21 42.44
N VAL A 402 3.87 -9.32 43.74
CA VAL A 402 4.94 -10.15 44.27
C VAL A 402 4.34 -11.23 45.15
N THR A 403 4.66 -12.50 44.88
CA THR A 403 4.39 -13.63 45.77
C THR A 403 5.67 -14.43 46.00
N LYS A 404 5.78 -15.07 47.17
CA LYS A 404 6.84 -16.01 47.52
C LYS A 404 6.88 -17.25 46.62
N ASP A 405 5.78 -17.53 45.93
CA ASP A 405 5.64 -18.72 45.09
C ASP A 405 6.28 -18.54 43.71
N TYR A 406 6.54 -17.29 43.28
CA TYR A 406 7.25 -17.05 42.03
C TYR A 406 8.72 -17.48 42.12
N GLY A 407 9.20 -18.09 41.04
CA GLY A 407 10.59 -18.53 40.90
C GLY A 407 10.67 -19.94 40.32
N GLN A 408 11.86 -20.55 40.41
CA GLN A 408 12.08 -21.91 39.91
C GLN A 408 11.77 -22.97 40.97
N GLN A 409 10.61 -22.84 41.62
CA GLN A 409 10.15 -23.74 42.70
C GLN A 409 9.01 -24.65 42.23
N PHE A 410 8.14 -24.13 41.37
CA PHE A 410 6.94 -24.80 40.88
C PHE A 410 6.89 -24.80 39.35
N ARG A 411 6.28 -25.82 38.77
CA ARG A 411 5.97 -25.87 37.33
C ARG A 411 4.51 -25.50 37.10
N VAL A 412 4.25 -24.87 35.97
CA VAL A 412 2.90 -24.43 35.60
C VAL A 412 2.10 -25.61 35.07
N LEU A 413 0.86 -25.73 35.53
CA LEU A 413 -0.19 -26.54 34.91
C LEU A 413 -1.28 -25.65 34.32
N ARG A 414 -1.94 -26.12 33.25
CA ARG A 414 -2.97 -25.38 32.53
C ARG A 414 -4.23 -26.22 32.28
N GLY A 415 -5.30 -25.56 31.82
CA GLY A 415 -6.54 -26.22 31.35
C GLY A 415 -7.62 -26.42 32.39
N GLY A 416 -7.29 -26.44 33.68
CA GLY A 416 -8.22 -26.94 34.68
C GLY A 416 -8.37 -28.46 34.55
N SER A 417 -9.24 -29.06 35.35
CA SER A 417 -9.52 -30.49 35.28
C SER A 417 -11.01 -30.77 35.43
N TYR A 418 -11.38 -32.05 35.43
CA TYR A 418 -12.73 -32.50 35.77
C TYR A 418 -13.22 -32.00 37.14
N LYS A 419 -12.32 -31.61 38.05
CA LYS A 419 -12.66 -31.03 39.36
C LYS A 419 -12.83 -29.50 39.33
N SER A 420 -12.34 -28.84 38.30
CA SER A 420 -12.39 -27.39 38.18
C SER A 420 -13.81 -26.91 37.85
N ASP A 421 -14.14 -25.72 38.32
CA ASP A 421 -15.34 -25.00 37.90
C ASP A 421 -15.08 -24.17 36.62
N ARG A 422 -16.08 -23.38 36.21
CA ARG A 422 -15.97 -22.51 35.03
C ARG A 422 -14.77 -21.53 35.09
N PHE A 423 -14.37 -21.07 36.27
CA PHE A 423 -13.27 -20.12 36.41
C PHE A 423 -11.90 -20.82 36.34
N GLY A 424 -11.85 -22.09 36.74
CA GLY A 424 -10.65 -22.92 36.70
C GLY A 424 -10.27 -23.42 35.31
N VAL A 425 -11.23 -23.52 34.38
CA VAL A 425 -11.01 -24.06 33.02
C VAL A 425 -10.79 -23.00 31.93
N ARG A 426 -10.59 -21.73 32.32
CA ARG A 426 -10.30 -20.63 31.38
C ARG A 426 -8.92 -20.82 30.74
N CYS A 427 -8.77 -20.41 29.49
CA CYS A 427 -7.51 -20.51 28.74
C CYS A 427 -6.36 -19.76 29.40
N ALA A 428 -6.62 -18.62 30.06
CA ALA A 428 -5.60 -17.83 30.74
C ALA A 428 -5.30 -18.32 32.17
N ARG A 429 -6.14 -19.21 32.74
CA ARG A 429 -5.98 -19.66 34.12
C ARG A 429 -4.68 -20.44 34.27
N ARG A 430 -3.88 -20.06 35.27
CA ARG A 430 -2.63 -20.73 35.63
C ARG A 430 -2.82 -21.53 36.90
N HIS A 431 -2.34 -22.75 36.92
CA HIS A 431 -2.13 -23.49 38.16
C HIS A 431 -0.65 -23.84 38.28
N TYR A 432 -0.19 -24.22 39.46
CA TYR A 432 1.20 -24.59 39.66
C TYR A 432 1.34 -25.55 40.85
N ASP A 433 2.34 -26.41 40.78
CA ASP A 433 2.70 -27.32 41.88
C ASP A 433 4.17 -27.77 41.73
N HIS A 434 4.68 -28.46 42.75
CA HIS A 434 6.03 -29.00 42.77
C HIS A 434 6.19 -30.09 41.70
N MET A 435 7.40 -30.21 41.16
CA MET A 435 7.70 -31.18 40.10
C MET A 435 7.42 -32.64 40.47
N GLU A 436 7.39 -32.96 41.77
CA GLU A 436 7.10 -34.30 42.29
C GLU A 436 5.63 -34.56 42.57
N SER A 437 4.78 -33.52 42.54
CA SER A 437 3.36 -33.62 42.86
C SER A 437 2.62 -34.49 41.85
N ARG A 438 1.68 -35.30 42.34
CA ARG A 438 0.94 -36.32 41.57
C ARG A 438 -0.54 -36.29 41.91
N GLN A 439 -1.18 -35.13 41.79
CA GLN A 439 -2.62 -35.06 42.06
C GLN A 439 -3.38 -35.93 41.07
N ALA A 440 -4.49 -36.51 41.52
CA ALA A 440 -5.27 -37.48 40.75
C ALA A 440 -5.87 -36.91 39.44
N ASP A 441 -5.80 -35.61 39.24
CA ASP A 441 -6.25 -34.86 38.08
C ASP A 441 -5.12 -34.16 37.31
N TYR A 442 -3.85 -34.49 37.60
CA TYR A 442 -2.68 -33.99 36.86
C TYR A 442 -2.25 -34.97 35.78
N GLY A 443 -2.40 -34.55 34.53
CA GLY A 443 -1.93 -35.19 33.31
C GLY A 443 -1.02 -34.26 32.51
N PHE A 444 -0.98 -34.45 31.18
CA PHE A 444 -0.19 -33.64 30.26
C PHE A 444 -0.53 -33.94 28.80
N ARG A 445 -0.06 -33.05 27.91
CA ARG A 445 0.06 -33.29 26.47
C ARG A 445 1.46 -32.91 25.99
N CYS A 446 1.88 -33.38 24.82
CA CYS A 446 3.19 -33.03 24.26
C CYS A 446 3.10 -31.97 23.15
N ALA A 447 4.24 -31.33 22.92
CA ALA A 447 4.51 -30.45 21.79
C ALA A 447 5.78 -30.91 21.06
N LYS A 448 5.95 -30.48 19.82
CA LYS A 448 7.13 -30.73 19.00
C LYS A 448 7.41 -29.50 18.14
N ASP A 449 8.68 -29.14 17.99
CA ASP A 449 9.06 -28.06 17.09
C ASP A 449 8.73 -28.44 15.64
N VAL A 450 8.29 -27.48 14.83
CA VAL A 450 8.25 -27.67 13.38
C VAL A 450 9.70 -27.70 12.89
N GLU A 451 10.00 -28.42 11.80
CA GLU A 451 11.34 -28.44 11.18
C GLU A 451 11.50 -27.30 10.16
#